data_AF-A0A356NDF0-F1
#
_entry.id   AF-A0A356NDF0-F1
#
_cell.length_a   1.000
_cell.length_b   1.000
_cell.length_c   1.000
_cell.angle_alpha   90.00
_cell.angle_beta   90.00
_cell.angle_gamma   90.00
#
_symmetry.space_group_name_H-M   'P 1'
#
loop_
_entity.id
_entity.type
_entity.pdbx_description
1 polymer ?
#
loop_
_entity_poly.entity_id
_entity_poly.type
_entity_poly.pdbx_seq_one_letter_code
_entity_poly.pdbx_strand_id
1 'polypeptide(L)'
;MIPSGNSRLAVLVGAFITVFLAELGDKTQLATLMLAAQSNHPWQVFLGAGAALIASSLLGVLLGQWLGRILPQNLVKQSAGALMVVLGLFFCAGFGLKLYGIP
;
A
#
# COMPACT_ATOMS: atom_id res chain seq x y z
N MET A 1 16.03 -17.54 4.09
CA MET A 1 16.72 -18.29 3.02
C MET A 1 16.03 -17.99 1.68
N ILE A 2 16.72 -17.37 0.72
CA ILE A 2 16.21 -17.16 -0.65
C ILE A 2 16.83 -18.24 -1.56
N PRO A 3 16.05 -19.05 -2.28
CA PRO A 3 16.57 -20.12 -3.15
C PRO A 3 17.36 -19.55 -4.34
N SER A 4 18.57 -20.07 -4.58
CA SER A 4 19.56 -19.57 -5.55
C SER A 4 19.64 -20.40 -6.83
N GLY A 5 18.52 -20.59 -7.52
CA GLY A 5 18.45 -21.17 -8.87
C GLY A 5 17.14 -20.74 -9.54
N ASN A 6 17.18 -20.15 -10.74
CA ASN A 6 16.09 -19.36 -11.39
C ASN A 6 15.72 -18.02 -10.71
N SER A 7 16.65 -17.43 -9.97
CA SER A 7 16.49 -16.38 -8.95
C SER A 7 15.72 -15.12 -9.34
N ARG A 8 15.61 -14.74 -10.62
CA ARG A 8 14.85 -13.55 -11.05
C ARG A 8 13.34 -13.78 -11.05
N LEU A 9 12.90 -14.92 -11.58
CA LEU A 9 11.49 -15.30 -11.60
C LEU A 9 10.99 -15.58 -10.19
N ALA A 10 11.81 -16.24 -9.36
CA ALA A 10 11.47 -16.50 -7.96
C ALA A 10 11.28 -15.19 -7.17
N VAL A 11 12.14 -14.19 -7.39
CA VAL A 11 11.99 -12.86 -6.76
C VAL A 11 10.77 -12.13 -7.29
N LEU A 12 10.50 -12.16 -8.59
CA LEU A 12 9.34 -11.48 -9.20
C LEU A 12 8.02 -12.10 -8.72
N VAL A 13 7.91 -13.43 -8.74
CA VAL A 13 6.74 -14.17 -8.25
C VAL A 13 6.57 -13.97 -6.75
N GLY A 14 7.65 -14.05 -5.97
CA GLY A 14 7.61 -13.82 -4.53
C GLY A 14 7.17 -12.41 -4.16
N ALA A 15 7.70 -11.39 -4.84
CA ALA A 15 7.29 -10.00 -4.65
C ALA A 15 5.83 -9.79 -5.08
N PHE A 16 5.44 -10.33 -6.25
CA PHE A 16 4.07 -10.24 -6.74
C PHE A 16 3.08 -10.84 -5.74
N ILE A 17 3.29 -12.09 -5.30
CA ILE A 17 2.38 -12.77 -4.36
C ILE A 17 2.32 -12.01 -3.03
N THR A 18 3.47 -11.57 -2.50
CA THR A 18 3.53 -10.87 -1.21
C THR A 18 2.76 -9.54 -1.27
N VAL A 19 3.00 -8.74 -2.31
CA VAL A 19 2.31 -7.46 -2.50
C VAL A 19 0.83 -7.69 -2.83
N PHE A 20 0.53 -8.66 -3.68
CA PHE A 20 -0.84 -9.00 -4.06
C PHE A 20 -1.68 -9.41 -2.85
N LEU A 21 -1.17 -10.28 -1.97
CA LEU A 21 -1.86 -10.65 -0.72
C LEU A 21 -1.98 -9.48 0.25
N ALA A 22 -0.94 -8.63 0.36
CA ALA A 22 -0.96 -7.48 1.25
C ALA A 22 -1.98 -6.42 0.82
N GLU A 23 -2.19 -6.26 -0.49
CA GLU A 23 -3.07 -5.25 -1.09
C GLU A 23 -4.46 -5.80 -1.43
N LEU A 24 -4.70 -7.11 -1.30
CA LEU A 24 -5.97 -7.75 -1.68
C LEU A 24 -7.11 -7.27 -0.80
N GLY A 25 -8.08 -6.58 -1.39
CA GLY A 25 -9.24 -6.05 -0.67
C GLY A 25 -8.96 -4.73 0.05
N ASP A 26 -7.91 -4.00 -0.33
CA ASP A 26 -7.75 -2.63 0.14
C ASP A 26 -8.95 -1.75 -0.26
N LYS A 27 -9.20 -0.71 0.54
CA LYS A 27 -10.30 0.24 0.34
C LYS A 27 -10.25 0.88 -1.05
N THR A 28 -9.05 1.06 -1.62
CA THR A 28 -8.90 1.56 -2.99
C THR A 28 -9.42 0.57 -4.05
N GLN A 29 -9.26 -0.73 -3.86
CA GLN A 29 -9.80 -1.76 -4.76
C GLN A 29 -11.32 -1.84 -4.71
N LEU A 30 -11.91 -1.74 -3.52
CA LEU A 30 -13.38 -1.67 -3.38
C LEU A 30 -13.94 -0.37 -3.97
N ALA A 31 -13.28 0.77 -3.75
CA ALA A 31 -13.70 2.04 -4.32
C ALA A 31 -13.65 2.02 -5.86
N THR A 32 -12.58 1.48 -6.45
CA THR A 32 -12.45 1.37 -7.91
C THR A 32 -13.44 0.38 -8.50
N LEU A 33 -13.72 -0.74 -7.82
CA LEU A 33 -14.75 -1.69 -8.25
C LEU A 33 -16.15 -1.07 -8.20
N MET A 34 -16.47 -0.30 -7.15
CA MET A 34 -17.74 0.43 -7.06
C MET A 34 -17.87 1.51 -8.13
N LEU A 35 -16.78 2.25 -8.40
CA LEU A 35 -16.75 3.26 -9.46
C LEU A 35 -16.92 2.63 -10.85
N ALA A 36 -16.30 1.46 -11.08
CA ALA A 36 -16.47 0.69 -12.30
C ALA A 36 -17.90 0.14 -12.45
N ALA A 37 -18.50 -0.31 -11.36
CA ALA A 37 -19.88 -0.82 -11.34
C ALA A 37 -20.93 0.27 -11.60
N GLN A 38 -20.67 1.51 -11.19
CA GLN A 38 -21.56 2.66 -11.44
C GLN A 38 -21.31 3.35 -12.79
N SER A 39 -20.14 3.12 -13.40
CA SER A 39 -19.77 3.76 -14.67
C SER A 39 -20.29 2.98 -15.87
N ASN A 40 -20.89 3.66 -16.85
CA ASN A 40 -21.27 3.06 -18.14
C ASN A 40 -20.05 2.62 -19.00
N HIS A 41 -18.83 2.98 -18.59
CA HIS A 41 -17.58 2.69 -19.30
C HIS A 41 -16.50 2.10 -18.36
N PRO A 42 -16.60 0.81 -17.97
CA PRO A 42 -15.69 0.18 -17.03
C PRO A 42 -14.21 0.18 -17.48
N TRP A 43 -13.95 0.17 -18.79
CA TRP A 43 -12.57 0.23 -19.33
C TRP A 43 -11.89 1.57 -19.07
N GLN A 44 -12.63 2.68 -19.08
CA GLN A 44 -12.07 3.99 -18.77
C GLN A 44 -11.70 4.08 -17.29
N VAL A 45 -12.53 3.49 -16.41
CA VAL A 45 -12.25 3.38 -14.98
C VAL A 45 -11.00 2.54 -14.73
N PHE A 46 -10.88 1.40 -15.40
CA PHE A 46 -9.70 0.54 -15.28
C PHE A 46 -8.42 1.27 -15.69
N LEU A 47 -8.43 1.95 -16.84
CA LEU A 47 -7.26 2.71 -17.31
C LEU A 47 -6.94 3.89 -16.39
N GLY A 48 -7.95 4.63 -15.91
CA GLY A 48 -7.76 5.75 -14.99
C GLY A 48 -7.19 5.31 -13.63
N ALA A 49 -7.79 4.28 -13.03
CA ALA A 49 -7.31 3.70 -11.76
C ALA A 49 -5.92 3.09 -11.90
N GLY A 50 -5.66 2.36 -13.00
CA GLY A 50 -4.35 1.79 -13.29
C GLY A 50 -3.28 2.87 -13.48
N ALA A 51 -3.57 3.93 -14.23
CA ALA A 51 -2.67 5.06 -14.41
C ALA A 51 -2.39 5.78 -13.08
N ALA A 52 -3.41 5.98 -12.24
CA ALA A 52 -3.26 6.58 -10.92
C ALA A 52 -2.38 5.72 -9.99
N LEU A 53 -2.56 4.38 -10.02
CA LEU A 53 -1.74 3.45 -9.25
C LEU A 53 -0.27 3.50 -9.70
N ILE A 54 -0.02 3.45 -11.01
CA ILE A 54 1.35 3.54 -11.55
C ILE A 54 1.99 4.88 -11.19
N ALA A 55 1.27 5.99 -11.36
CA ALA A 55 1.78 7.32 -11.05
C ALA A 55 2.10 7.47 -9.55
N SER A 56 1.19 7.06 -8.66
CA SER A 56 1.41 7.12 -7.22
C SER A 56 2.58 6.22 -6.77
N SER A 57 2.69 5.01 -7.33
CA SER A 57 3.79 4.09 -7.05
C SER A 57 5.13 4.65 -7.52
N LEU A 58 5.18 5.22 -8.73
CA LEU A 58 6.38 5.83 -9.27
C LEU A 58 6.84 7.01 -8.40
N LEU A 59 5.92 7.89 -8.02
CA LEU A 59 6.22 9.00 -7.09
C LEU A 59 6.73 8.47 -5.75
N GLY A 60 6.09 7.44 -5.18
CA GLY A 60 6.51 6.82 -3.94
C GLY A 60 7.92 6.23 -4.02
N VAL A 61 8.26 5.54 -5.12
CA VAL A 61 9.60 4.98 -5.35
C VAL A 61 10.64 6.08 -5.54
N LEU A 62 10.35 7.12 -6.33
CA LEU A 62 11.28 8.23 -6.53
C LEU A 62 11.58 8.97 -5.22
N LEU A 63 10.54 9.29 -4.45
CA LEU A 63 10.67 9.92 -3.14
C LEU A 63 11.40 9.00 -2.16
N GLY A 64 11.07 7.72 -2.13
CA GLY A 64 11.74 6.72 -1.28
C GLY A 64 13.21 6.54 -1.62
N GLN A 65 13.57 6.52 -2.91
CA GLN A 65 14.96 6.48 -3.36
C GLN A 65 15.72 7.75 -2.98
N TRP A 66 15.11 8.93 -3.16
CA TRP A 66 15.73 10.20 -2.77
C TRP A 66 15.96 10.26 -1.25
N LEU A 67 14.95 9.90 -0.46
CA LEU A 67 15.03 9.90 0.99
C LEU A 67 16.02 8.85 1.52
N GLY A 68 16.10 7.69 0.88
CA GLY A 68 17.04 6.62 1.22
C GLY A 68 18.51 6.96 0.96
N ARG A 69 18.82 8.00 0.17
CA ARG A 69 20.20 8.53 0.04
C ARG A 69 20.61 9.38 1.23
N ILE A 70 19.65 9.95 1.96
CA ILE A 70 19.87 10.90 3.05
C ILE A 70 19.73 10.19 4.41
N LEU A 71 18.78 9.26 4.52
CA LEU A 71 18.46 8.56 5.77
C LEU A 71 19.06 7.15 5.81
N PRO A 72 19.68 6.75 6.93
CA PRO A 72 20.14 5.38 7.13
C PRO A 72 18.93 4.43 7.22
N GLN A 73 19.04 3.27 6.56
CA GLN A 73 17.95 2.30 6.40
C GLN A 73 17.37 1.79 7.73
N ASN A 74 18.15 1.80 8.81
CA ASN A 74 17.70 1.43 10.15
C ASN A 74 16.68 2.43 10.71
N LEU A 75 16.90 3.73 10.53
CA LEU A 75 15.97 4.76 10.98
C LEU A 75 14.67 4.73 10.19
N VAL A 76 14.73 4.45 8.87
CA VAL A 76 13.54 4.31 8.03
C VAL A 76 12.67 3.12 8.49
N LYS A 77 13.29 1.96 8.78
CA LYS A 77 12.55 0.79 9.29
C LYS A 77 11.94 1.03 10.67
N GLN A 78 12.71 1.62 11.59
CA GLN A 78 12.23 1.88 12.95
C GLN A 78 11.12 2.93 12.96
N SER A 79 11.27 4.02 12.19
CA SER A 79 10.24 5.05 12.08
C SER A 79 8.97 4.51 11.44
N ALA A 80 9.05 3.71 10.38
CA ALA A 80 7.87 3.07 9.77
C ALA A 80 7.12 2.19 10.77
N GLY A 81 7.83 1.35 11.53
CA GLY A 81 7.23 0.51 12.56
C GLY A 81 6.61 1.31 13.71
N ALA A 82 7.32 2.32 14.22
CA ALA A 82 6.81 3.19 15.28
C ALA A 82 5.55 3.95 14.84
N LEU A 83 5.57 4.50 13.63
CA LEU A 83 4.44 5.23 13.05
C LEU A 83 3.23 4.29 12.84
N MET A 84 3.46 3.04 12.44
CA MET A 84 2.42 2.02 12.33
C MET A 84 1.77 1.71 13.69
N VAL A 85 2.57 1.55 14.75
CA VAL A 85 2.05 1.32 16.11
C VAL A 85 1.27 2.54 16.62
N VAL A 86 1.81 3.74 16.44
CA VAL A 86 1.15 4.99 16.85
C VAL A 86 -0.18 5.17 16.13
N LEU A 87 -0.22 4.97 14.81
CA LEU A 87 -1.46 5.06 14.04
C LEU A 87 -2.46 3.97 14.46
N GLY A 88 -2.00 2.74 14.71
CA GLY A 88 -2.85 1.66 15.21
C GLY A 88 -3.47 1.99 16.57
N LEU A 89 -2.68 2.52 17.50
CA LEU A 89 -3.16 2.98 18.80
C LEU A 89 -4.13 4.16 18.67
N PHE A 90 -3.81 5.14 17.82
CA PHE A 90 -4.69 6.28 17.54
C PHE A 90 -6.03 5.84 16.96
N PHE A 91 -6.03 4.90 16.01
CA PHE A 91 -7.25 4.37 15.42
C PHE A 91 -8.07 3.58 16.45
N CYS A 92 -7.41 2.79 17.29
CA CYS A 92 -8.07 2.04 18.37
C CYS A 92 -8.67 2.99 19.42
N ALA A 93 -7.94 4.03 19.83
CA ALA A 93 -8.42 5.03 20.77
C ALA A 93 -9.57 5.87 20.17
N GLY A 94 -9.41 6.36 18.94
CA GLY A 94 -10.42 7.16 18.26
C GLY A 94 -11.70 6.38 17.95
N PHE A 95 -11.58 5.11 17.52
CA PHE A 95 -12.73 4.23 17.30
C PHE A 95 -13.38 3.79 18.63
N GLY A 96 -12.56 3.52 19.66
CA GLY A 96 -13.03 3.20 21.01
C GLY A 96 -13.80 4.35 21.68
N LEU A 97 -13.34 5.59 21.53
CA LEU A 97 -14.05 6.79 21.99
C LEU A 97 -15.38 6.99 21.24
N LYS A 98 -15.39 6.75 19.91
CA LYS A 98 -16.61 6.81 19.08
C LYS A 98 -17.65 5.77 19.50
N LEU A 99 -17.21 4.59 19.95
CA LEU A 99 -18.08 3.52 20.48
C LEU A 99 -18.58 3.80 21.90
N TYR A 100 -17.86 4.60 22.70
CA TYR A 100 -18.26 5.00 24.05
C TYR A 100 -19.23 6.20 24.07
N GLY A 101 -19.62 6.72 22.91
CA GLY A 101 -20.67 7.75 22.80
C GLY A 101 -20.23 9.16 23.23
N ILE A 102 -18.92 9.42 23.33
CA ILE A 102 -18.40 10.78 23.51
C ILE A 102 -18.16 11.35 22.09
N PRO A 103 -18.74 12.52 21.75
CA PRO A 103 -18.75 13.06 20.39
C PRO A 103 -17.35 13.30 19.80
#